data_AF-A0A554V9Y8-F1
#
_entry.id   AF-A0A554V9Y8-F1
#
_cell.length_a   1.000
_cell.length_b   1.000
_cell.length_c   1.000
_cell.angle_alpha   90.00
_cell.angle_beta   90.00
_cell.angle_gamma   90.00
#
_symmetry.space_group_name_H-M   'P 1'
#
loop_
_entity.id
_entity.type
_entity.pdbx_description
1 polymer ?
#
loop_
_entity_poly.entity_id
_entity_poly.type
_entity_poly.pdbx_seq_one_letter_code
_entity_poly.pdbx_strand_id
1 'polypeptide(L)' 'MLTLEEQLLFLEEHREMFTKLLEQFQEQFGEINKGIFIQQIDHNNFCYDSVLASIQELQALKTRQDGK' A
#
# COMPACT_ATOMS: atom_id res chain seq x y z
N MET A 1 14.62 -12.74 5.46
CA MET A 1 14.20 -11.35 5.75
C MET A 1 14.32 -10.61 4.43
N LEU A 2 13.25 -9.97 3.96
CA LEU A 2 13.27 -9.23 2.69
C LEU A 2 14.15 -7.99 2.80
N THR A 3 14.81 -7.63 1.70
CA THR A 3 15.50 -6.34 1.52
C THR A 3 14.49 -5.19 1.46
N LEU A 4 14.95 -3.94 1.59
CA LEU A 4 14.07 -2.77 1.46
C LEU A 4 13.48 -2.67 0.04
N GLU A 5 14.24 -3.00 -1.01
CA GLU A 5 13.69 -3.06 -2.38
C GLU A 5 12.60 -4.13 -2.52
N GLU A 6 12.83 -5.33 -1.97
CA GLU A 6 11.85 -6.42 -2.01
C GLU A 6 10.58 -6.10 -1.21
N GLN A 7 10.71 -5.39 -0.08
CA GLN A 7 9.55 -4.93 0.70
C GLN A 7 8.73 -3.88 -0.04
N LEU A 8 9.39 -2.96 -0.75
CA LEU A 8 8.72 -1.92 -1.52
C LEU A 8 7.93 -2.52 -2.69
N LEU A 9 8.57 -3.41 -3.47
CA LEU A 9 7.91 -4.12 -4.57
C LEU A 9 6.72 -4.94 -4.07
N PHE A 10 6.90 -5.69 -2.97
CA PHE A 10 5.82 -6.48 -2.37
C PHE A 10 4.61 -5.61 -1.98
N LEU A 11 4.85 -4.44 -1.39
CA LEU A 11 3.77 -3.54 -0.97
C LEU A 11 3.05 -2.90 -2.15
N GLU A 12 3.75 -2.54 -3.21
CA GLU A 12 3.15 -2.00 -4.44
C GLU A 12 2.24 -3.04 -5.12
N GLU A 13 2.73 -4.26 -5.31
CA GLU A 13 1.95 -5.36 -5.89
C GLU A 13 0.74 -5.72 -5.02
N HIS A 14 0.94 -5.81 -3.70
CA HIS A 14 -0.13 -6.17 -2.77
C HIS A 14 -1.19 -5.07 -2.67
N ARG A 15 -0.81 -3.78 -2.76
CA ARG A 15 -1.75 -2.65 -2.85
C ARG A 15 -2.63 -2.76 -4.08
N GLU A 16 -2.05 -2.99 -5.26
CA GLU A 16 -2.80 -3.09 -6.52
C GLU A 16 -3.79 -4.25 -6.46
N MET A 17 -3.33 -5.43 -6.05
CA MET A 17 -4.16 -6.63 -5.92
C MET A 17 -5.33 -6.40 -4.97
N PHE A 18 -5.07 -5.86 -3.77
CA PHE A 18 -6.10 -5.66 -2.76
C PHE A 18 -7.11 -4.59 -3.14
N THR A 19 -6.66 -3.52 -3.81
CA THR A 19 -7.55 -2.46 -4.31
C THR A 19 -8.50 -3.01 -5.37
N LYS A 20 -7.98 -3.79 -6.33
CA LYS A 20 -8.80 -4.47 -7.35
C LYS A 20 -9.83 -5.42 -6.72
N LEU A 21 -9.45 -6.16 -5.68
CA LEU A 21 -10.37 -7.04 -4.96
C LEU A 21 -11.51 -6.26 -4.29
N LEU A 22 -11.19 -5.12 -3.65
CA LEU A 22 -12.19 -4.26 -3.01
C LEU A 22 -13.14 -3.63 -4.04
N GLU A 23 -12.62 -3.20 -5.19
CA GLU A 23 -13.44 -2.67 -6.30
C GLU A 23 -14.39 -3.75 -6.83
N GLN A 24 -13.92 -4.98 -7.03
CA GLN A 24 -14.77 -6.11 -7.44
C GLN A 24 -15.86 -6.42 -6.42
N PHE A 25 -15.54 -6.40 -5.12
CA PHE A 25 -16.55 -6.58 -4.07
C PHE A 25 -17.55 -5.42 -4.04
N GLN A 26 -17.09 -4.19 -4.28
CA GLN A 26 -17.99 -3.06 -4.40
C GLN A 26 -18.94 -3.21 -5.61
N GLU A 27 -18.47 -3.70 -6.75
CA GLU A 27 -19.33 -3.97 -7.91
C GLU A 27 -20.37 -5.07 -7.62
N GLN A 28 -19.97 -6.12 -6.91
CA GLN A 28 -20.84 -7.28 -6.62
C GLN A 28 -21.84 -7.03 -5.48
N PHE A 29 -21.43 -6.26 -4.46
CA PHE A 29 -22.16 -6.15 -3.19
C PHE A 29 -22.41 -4.71 -2.72
N GLY A 30 -21.90 -3.72 -3.46
CA GLY A 30 -21.72 -2.35 -2.98
C GLY A 30 -22.83 -1.36 -3.29
N GLU A 31 -23.88 -1.69 -4.05
CA GLU A 31 -24.98 -0.72 -4.30
C GLU A 31 -25.58 -0.17 -3.00
N ILE A 32 -25.79 -1.04 -2.00
CA ILE A 32 -26.35 -0.65 -0.68
C ILE A 32 -25.25 -0.16 0.27
N ASN A 33 -24.02 -0.65 0.13
CA ASN A 33 -22.92 -0.46 1.09
C ASN A 33 -21.75 0.36 0.53
N LYS A 34 -21.96 1.15 -0.53
CA LYS A 34 -20.90 1.86 -1.28
C LYS A 34 -19.97 2.67 -0.38
N GLY A 35 -20.53 3.32 0.65
CA GLY A 35 -19.76 4.11 1.60
C GLY A 35 -18.75 3.30 2.41
N ILE A 36 -19.08 2.06 2.79
CA ILE A 36 -18.17 1.16 3.51
C ILE A 36 -16.98 0.78 2.62
N PHE A 37 -17.24 0.47 1.36
CA PHE A 37 -16.18 0.13 0.40
C PHE A 37 -15.26 1.30 0.12
N ILE A 38 -15.81 2.51 -0.09
CA ILE A 38 -15.01 3.73 -0.27
C ILE A 38 -14.10 3.95 0.95
N GLN A 39 -14.67 3.92 2.16
CA GLN A 39 -13.88 4.09 3.38
C GLN A 39 -12.78 3.03 3.53
N GLN A 40 -13.08 1.77 3.17
CA GLN A 40 -12.11 0.68 3.26
C GLN A 40 -10.97 0.84 2.24
N ILE A 41 -11.29 1.26 1.01
CA ILE A 41 -10.30 1.55 -0.04
C ILE A 41 -9.40 2.72 0.39
N ASP A 42 -10.00 3.81 0.89
CA ASP A 42 -9.27 5.00 1.35
C ASP A 42 -8.35 4.66 2.53
N HIS A 43 -8.86 3.91 3.52
CA HIS A 43 -8.07 3.46 4.66
C HIS A 43 -6.90 2.57 4.23
N ASN A 44 -7.15 1.65 3.31
CA ASN A 44 -6.12 0.76 2.78
C ASN A 44 -5.01 1.56 2.07
N ASN A 45 -5.39 2.50 1.21
CA ASN A 45 -4.45 3.40 0.53
C ASN A 45 -3.60 4.20 1.51
N PHE A 46 -4.22 4.80 2.53
CA PHE A 46 -3.52 5.55 3.56
C PHE A 46 -2.46 4.71 4.31
N CYS A 47 -2.80 3.46 4.64
CA CYS A 47 -1.89 2.54 5.31
C CYS A 47 -0.68 2.20 4.42
N TYR A 48 -0.89 1.90 3.12
CA TYR A 48 0.21 1.67 2.19
C TYR A 48 1.11 2.90 2.04
N ASP A 49 0.51 4.07 1.85
CA ASP A 49 1.26 5.31 1.66
C ASP A 49 2.15 5.60 2.88
N SER A 50 1.64 5.32 4.09
CA SER A 50 2.40 5.49 5.33
C SER A 50 3.61 4.54 5.43
N VAL A 51 3.44 3.27 5.06
CA VAL A 51 4.52 2.28 5.09
C VAL A 51 5.54 2.54 3.98
N LEU A 52 5.09 2.87 2.76
CA LEU A 52 5.95 3.22 1.64
C LEU A 52 6.82 4.45 1.96
N ALA A 53 6.24 5.49 2.57
CA ALA A 53 7.00 6.65 3.03
C ALA A 53 8.08 6.27 4.05
N SER A 54 7.75 5.40 5.01
CA SER A 54 8.71 4.91 6.01
C SER A 54 9.86 4.11 5.36
N ILE A 55 9.57 3.27 4.36
CA ILE A 55 10.59 2.49 3.64
C ILE A 55 11.49 3.42 2.82
N GLN A 56 10.92 4.43 2.16
CA GLN A 56 11.69 5.42 1.39
C GLN A 56 12.61 6.24 2.30
N GLU A 57 12.16 6.62 3.50
CA GLU A 57 13.01 7.27 4.49
C GLU A 57 14.17 6.37 4.95
N LEU A 58 13.91 5.09 5.20
CA LEU A 58 14.95 4.11 5.55
C LEU A 58 15.97 3.91 4.42
N GLN A 59 15.51 3.85 3.16
CA GLN A 59 16.39 3.78 2.00
C GLN A 59 17.26 5.04 1.91
N ALA A 60 16.68 6.23 2.08
CA ALA A 60 17.43 7.49 2.06
C ALA A 60 18.49 7.56 3.17
N LEU A 61 18.19 7.04 4.37
CA LEU A 61 19.15 6.93 5.47
C LEU A 61 20.29 5.98 5.14
N LYS A 62 19.99 4.81 4.57
CA LYS A 62 21.00 3.84 4.12
C LYS A 62 21.94 4.46 3.08
N THR A 63 21.41 5.11 2.05
CA THR A 63 22.22 5.76 1.00
C THR A 63 23.12 6.86 1.57
N ARG A 64 22.65 7.65 2.55
CA ARG A 64 23.47 8.66 3.23
C ARG A 64 24.58 8.06 4.10
N GLN A 65 24.35 6.87 4.65
CA GLN A 65 25.34 6.16 5.46
C GLN A 65 26.43 5.52 4.59
N ASP A 66 26.06 4.98 3.43
CA ASP A 66 26.98 4.36 2.46
C ASP A 66 27.81 5.38 1.66
N GLY A 67 27.39 6.65 1.63
CA GLY A 67 28.10 7.75 0.95
C GLY A 67 29.18 8.46 1.77
N LYS A 68 29.59 7.91 2.92
CA LYS A 68 30.71 8.38 3.76
C LYS A 68 31.84 7.37 3.76
#